data_AF-A0AAD4E3R4-F1
#
_entry.id   AF-A0AAD4E3R4-F1
#
_cell.length_a   1.000
_cell.length_b   1.000
_cell.length_c   1.000
_cell.angle_alpha   90.00
_cell.angle_beta   90.00
_cell.angle_gamma   90.00
#
_symmetry.space_group_name_H-M   'P 1'
#
loop_
_entity.id
_entity.type
_entity.pdbx_description
1 polymer ?
#
loop_
_entity_poly.entity_id
_entity_poly.type
_entity_poly.pdbx_seq_one_letter_code
_entity_poly.pdbx_strand_id
1 'polypeptide(L)'
;MSQVDDIPQPEASSQTSVASSMAVPTSDSARQRRKIAELEEKLQVFESGHAVKQRETNYFMSQGRAIRRIVALFDSIEDMIAENDRRCDLESDDDNITLVQDRLQFGYIILNNTLPWFHRKVSDMEYNDYMHMLKKLRHGADSARGDDTSKLKTLIPDWVNREWRPDPPVDLEDKHCRGFAHDTCGRLLCPTELDWNDPTVRAGIRPYRGSECSKDLEVCA
;
A
#
# COMPACT_ATOMS: atom_id res chain seq x y z
N MET A 1 37.74 -30.14 -58.15
CA MET A 1 38.76 -30.59 -57.17
C MET A 1 39.24 -29.34 -56.45
N SER A 2 38.61 -29.05 -55.31
CA SER A 2 39.16 -29.25 -53.94
C SER A 2 40.02 -28.04 -53.55
N GLN A 3 39.40 -27.06 -52.89
CA GLN A 3 39.36 -26.89 -51.43
C GLN A 3 40.61 -26.17 -50.93
N VAL A 4 40.41 -24.92 -50.50
CA VAL A 4 41.31 -24.15 -49.64
C VAL A 4 40.53 -23.98 -48.33
N ASP A 5 41.13 -24.45 -47.24
CA ASP A 5 40.63 -24.30 -45.88
C ASP A 5 40.65 -22.83 -45.46
N ASP A 6 39.56 -22.36 -44.85
CA ASP A 6 39.53 -21.12 -44.09
C ASP A 6 38.80 -21.36 -42.76
N ILE A 7 39.49 -21.00 -41.68
CA ILE A 7 39.11 -21.23 -40.29
C ILE A 7 38.21 -20.07 -39.83
N PRO A 8 36.99 -20.30 -39.31
CA PRO A 8 36.20 -19.21 -38.75
C PRO A 8 36.63 -18.88 -37.31
N GLN A 9 36.92 -17.61 -37.06
CA GLN A 9 37.05 -17.02 -35.72
C GLN A 9 35.70 -17.03 -34.97
N PRO A 10 35.71 -17.03 -33.62
CA PRO A 10 34.49 -16.95 -32.83
C PRO A 10 33.98 -15.51 -32.77
N GLU A 11 32.79 -15.27 -33.31
CA GLU A 11 32.08 -14.00 -33.14
C GLU A 11 31.56 -13.84 -31.71
N ALA A 12 31.84 -12.67 -31.15
CA ALA A 12 31.41 -12.26 -29.82
C ALA A 12 29.88 -12.16 -29.76
N SER A 13 29.28 -12.87 -28.80
CA SER A 13 27.87 -12.73 -28.44
C SER A 13 27.61 -11.34 -27.86
N SER A 14 26.93 -10.49 -28.63
CA SER A 14 26.27 -9.29 -28.12
C SER A 14 25.08 -9.70 -27.26
N GLN A 15 25.26 -9.66 -25.94
CA GLN A 15 24.15 -9.74 -24.98
C GLN A 15 23.36 -8.44 -25.05
N THR A 16 22.15 -8.52 -25.62
CA THR A 16 21.12 -7.49 -25.49
C THR A 16 20.47 -7.58 -24.12
N SER A 17 20.84 -6.66 -23.22
CA SER A 17 20.13 -6.43 -21.97
C SER A 17 18.88 -5.59 -22.23
N VAL A 18 17.72 -6.23 -22.34
CA VAL A 18 16.42 -5.56 -22.44
C VAL A 18 15.92 -5.28 -21.03
N ALA A 19 16.11 -4.05 -20.55
CA ALA A 19 15.36 -3.55 -19.40
C ALA A 19 13.95 -3.16 -19.91
N SER A 20 12.98 -4.02 -19.61
CA SER A 20 11.60 -3.88 -20.08
C SER A 20 10.90 -2.72 -19.36
N SER A 21 10.49 -1.70 -20.09
CA SER A 21 9.47 -0.73 -19.63
C SER A 21 8.19 -1.51 -19.27
N MET A 22 7.91 -1.62 -17.97
CA MET A 22 6.77 -2.42 -17.45
C MET A 22 5.45 -1.66 -17.50
N ALA A 23 5.14 -0.95 -18.60
CA ALA A 23 3.81 -0.41 -18.81
C ALA A 23 2.83 -1.57 -19.09
N VAL A 24 1.65 -1.56 -18.48
CA VAL A 24 0.61 -2.52 -18.83
C VAL A 24 -0.12 -1.98 -20.06
N PRO A 25 -0.12 -2.69 -21.21
CA PRO A 25 -0.77 -2.22 -22.44
C PRO A 25 -2.23 -1.86 -22.18
N THR A 26 -2.58 -0.60 -22.38
CA THR A 26 -3.93 -0.06 -22.18
C THR A 26 -4.39 0.62 -23.46
N SER A 27 -5.63 0.39 -23.89
CA SER A 27 -6.16 0.97 -25.13
C SER A 27 -6.06 2.51 -25.16
N ASP A 28 -5.56 3.08 -26.26
CA ASP A 28 -5.47 4.53 -26.45
C ASP A 28 -6.83 5.22 -26.28
N SER A 29 -7.90 4.58 -26.76
CA SER A 29 -9.26 5.08 -26.60
C SER A 29 -9.69 5.16 -25.13
N ALA A 30 -9.26 4.21 -24.30
CA ALA A 30 -9.58 4.20 -22.87
C ALA A 30 -8.82 5.31 -22.13
N ARG A 31 -7.54 5.53 -22.46
CA ARG A 31 -6.73 6.62 -21.89
C ARG A 31 -7.30 7.99 -22.29
N GLN A 32 -7.59 8.20 -23.57
CA GLN A 32 -8.17 9.45 -24.08
C GLN A 32 -9.54 9.76 -23.46
N ARG A 33 -10.41 8.75 -23.30
CA ARG A 33 -11.72 8.93 -22.63
C ARG A 33 -11.57 9.40 -21.19
N ARG A 34 -10.65 8.81 -20.42
CA ARG A 34 -10.38 9.25 -19.04
C ARG A 34 -9.90 10.70 -19.01
N LYS A 35 -8.99 11.08 -19.90
CA LYS A 35 -8.41 12.43 -19.98
C LYS A 35 -9.43 13.50 -20.39
N ILE A 36 -10.27 13.20 -21.38
CA ILE A 36 -11.34 14.11 -21.81
C ILE A 36 -12.34 14.34 -20.68
N ALA A 37 -12.77 13.26 -20.02
CA ALA A 37 -13.76 13.36 -18.98
C ALA A 37 -13.22 14.03 -17.69
N GLU A 38 -11.93 13.90 -17.38
CA GLU A 38 -11.28 14.67 -16.29
C GLU A 38 -11.36 16.19 -16.57
N LEU A 39 -11.15 16.60 -17.83
CA LEU A 39 -11.23 18.01 -18.23
C LEU A 39 -12.68 18.52 -18.21
N GLU A 40 -13.63 17.70 -18.65
CA GLU A 40 -15.06 18.03 -18.63
C GLU A 40 -15.61 18.11 -17.19
N GLU A 41 -15.20 17.22 -16.29
CA GLU A 41 -15.57 17.30 -14.87
C GLU A 41 -14.94 18.52 -14.18
N LYS A 42 -13.68 18.86 -14.48
CA LYS A 42 -13.08 20.10 -13.98
C LYS A 42 -13.92 21.33 -14.36
N LEU A 43 -14.59 21.31 -15.52
CA LEU A 43 -15.53 22.35 -15.93
C LEU A 43 -16.88 22.23 -15.21
N GLN A 44 -17.40 21.01 -15.04
CA GLN A 44 -18.73 20.75 -14.49
C GLN A 44 -18.81 20.85 -12.95
N VAL A 45 -17.71 20.57 -12.23
CA VAL A 45 -17.58 20.73 -10.77
C VAL A 45 -17.65 22.20 -10.36
N PHE A 46 -17.28 23.13 -11.26
CA PHE A 46 -17.56 24.54 -11.05
C PHE A 46 -19.06 24.87 -11.12
N GLU A 47 -19.91 24.01 -11.70
CA GLU A 47 -21.26 24.40 -12.12
C GLU A 47 -22.44 23.81 -11.32
N SER A 48 -22.34 22.65 -10.65
CA SER A 48 -23.57 21.82 -10.49
C SER A 48 -23.83 21.05 -9.19
N GLY A 49 -23.37 21.52 -8.02
CA GLY A 49 -23.56 20.76 -6.76
C GLY A 49 -24.97 20.17 -6.48
N HIS A 50 -25.16 18.83 -6.60
CA HIS A 50 -25.79 17.91 -5.61
C HIS A 50 -26.20 16.47 -6.10
N ALA A 51 -26.15 15.49 -5.16
CA ALA A 51 -27.00 14.29 -4.86
C ALA A 51 -27.28 13.16 -5.93
N VAL A 52 -27.64 11.87 -5.69
CA VAL A 52 -27.68 10.81 -4.62
C VAL A 52 -27.74 9.43 -5.35
N LYS A 53 -27.37 8.29 -4.74
CA LYS A 53 -26.80 7.09 -5.43
C LYS A 53 -27.52 5.73 -5.29
N GLN A 54 -27.45 4.90 -6.35
CA GLN A 54 -28.07 3.57 -6.52
C GLN A 54 -27.24 2.38 -5.95
N ARG A 55 -27.90 1.22 -5.80
CA ARG A 55 -27.54 0.04 -4.98
C ARG A 55 -26.49 -0.94 -5.57
N GLU A 56 -25.57 -0.49 -6.42
CA GLU A 56 -24.36 -1.25 -6.86
C GLU A 56 -23.22 -1.25 -5.82
N THR A 57 -23.48 -0.55 -4.72
CA THR A 57 -22.56 -0.10 -3.68
C THR A 57 -21.69 -1.22 -3.10
N ASN A 58 -22.20 -2.45 -3.00
CA ASN A 58 -21.59 -3.52 -2.21
C ASN A 58 -20.54 -4.35 -2.96
N TYR A 59 -20.65 -4.50 -4.29
CA TYR A 59 -19.69 -5.35 -5.03
C TYR A 59 -18.30 -4.72 -5.06
N PHE A 60 -18.19 -3.47 -5.52
CA PHE A 60 -16.90 -2.79 -5.59
C PHE A 60 -16.31 -2.55 -4.20
N MET A 61 -17.14 -2.30 -3.18
CA MET A 61 -16.67 -2.24 -1.79
C MET A 61 -16.07 -3.57 -1.33
N SER A 62 -16.71 -4.71 -1.62
CA SER A 62 -16.18 -6.01 -1.20
C SER A 62 -14.88 -6.36 -1.91
N GLN A 63 -14.80 -6.10 -3.22
CA GLN A 63 -13.58 -6.30 -4.02
C GLN A 63 -12.43 -5.40 -3.55
N GLY A 64 -12.75 -4.15 -3.18
CA GLY A 64 -11.78 -3.19 -2.68
C GLY A 64 -11.04 -3.63 -1.42
N ARG A 65 -11.63 -4.51 -0.61
CA ARG A 65 -11.02 -4.98 0.66
C ARG A 65 -9.67 -5.68 0.47
N ALA A 66 -9.41 -6.27 -0.71
CA ALA A 66 -8.14 -6.92 -1.02
C ALA A 66 -7.00 -5.91 -1.22
N ILE A 67 -7.30 -4.66 -1.62
CA ILE A 67 -6.31 -3.69 -2.09
C ILE A 67 -5.31 -3.32 -0.99
N ARG A 68 -5.76 -2.93 0.21
CA ARG A 68 -4.84 -2.60 1.32
C ARG A 68 -4.08 -3.79 1.88
N ARG A 69 -4.52 -5.02 1.58
CA ARG A 69 -3.91 -6.25 2.10
C ARG A 69 -2.89 -6.85 1.14
N ILE A 70 -3.09 -6.70 -0.16
CA ILE A 70 -2.34 -7.43 -1.19
C ILE A 70 -1.68 -6.49 -2.20
N VAL A 71 -2.30 -5.35 -2.52
CA VAL A 71 -1.86 -4.45 -3.60
C VAL A 71 -0.94 -3.35 -3.06
N ALA A 72 -1.49 -2.45 -2.23
CA ALA A 72 -0.76 -1.30 -1.71
C ALA A 72 -1.35 -0.81 -0.39
N LEU A 73 -0.52 -0.76 0.65
CA LEU A 73 -0.97 -0.37 1.99
C LEU A 73 -1.28 1.13 2.10
N PHE A 74 -0.52 1.99 1.41
CA PHE A 74 -0.60 3.44 1.57
C PHE A 74 -0.96 4.19 0.27
N ASP A 75 -0.48 3.72 -0.89
CA ASP A 75 -0.69 4.41 -2.17
C ASP A 75 -2.16 4.41 -2.61
N SER A 76 -2.63 5.49 -3.25
CA SER A 76 -4.02 5.54 -3.72
C SER A 76 -4.20 4.74 -5.00
N ILE A 77 -5.44 4.30 -5.26
CA ILE A 77 -5.77 3.54 -6.48
C ILE A 77 -5.59 4.44 -7.70
N GLU A 78 -5.97 5.71 -7.53
CA GLU A 78 -5.88 6.78 -8.50
C GLU A 78 -4.42 7.07 -8.90
N ASP A 79 -3.49 7.17 -7.94
CA ASP A 79 -2.07 7.41 -8.22
C ASP A 79 -1.44 6.25 -8.99
N MET A 80 -1.80 5.01 -8.65
CA MET A 80 -1.35 3.82 -9.38
C MET A 80 -1.82 3.85 -10.85
N ILE A 81 -3.08 4.24 -11.09
CA ILE A 81 -3.63 4.35 -12.45
C ILE A 81 -2.96 5.50 -13.21
N ALA A 82 -2.81 6.66 -12.57
CA ALA A 82 -2.19 7.84 -13.17
C ALA A 82 -0.73 7.57 -13.57
N GLU A 83 0.02 6.84 -12.75
CA GLU A 83 1.39 6.43 -13.08
C GLU A 83 1.43 5.47 -14.27
N ASN A 84 0.52 4.51 -14.35
CA ASN A 84 0.45 3.62 -15.52
C ASN A 84 0.06 4.38 -16.79
N ASP A 85 -0.91 5.30 -16.71
CA ASP A 85 -1.31 6.13 -17.84
C ASP A 85 -0.15 7.05 -18.27
N ARG A 86 0.62 7.62 -17.33
CA ARG A 86 1.87 8.37 -17.62
C ARG A 86 2.87 7.53 -18.42
N ARG A 87 3.11 6.27 -18.02
CA ARG A 87 4.04 5.37 -18.74
C ARG A 87 3.53 4.96 -20.12
N CYS A 88 2.22 4.93 -20.35
CA CYS A 88 1.65 4.67 -21.67
C CYS A 88 1.75 5.89 -22.61
N ASP A 89 1.73 7.11 -22.05
CA ASP A 89 1.78 8.35 -22.83
C ASP A 89 3.22 8.76 -23.20
N LEU A 90 4.24 8.22 -22.55
CA LEU A 90 5.65 8.47 -22.86
C LEU A 90 6.15 7.49 -23.93
N GLU A 91 6.25 7.95 -25.18
CA GLU A 91 7.01 7.26 -26.23
C GLU A 91 8.52 7.31 -25.89
N SER A 92 9.03 6.25 -25.27
CA SER A 92 10.44 5.98 -24.92
C SER A 92 11.03 6.69 -23.69
N ASP A 93 11.50 5.84 -22.76
CA ASP A 93 12.54 6.00 -21.73
C ASP A 93 12.81 7.42 -21.20
N ASP A 94 11.94 7.87 -20.28
CA ASP A 94 12.37 8.82 -19.26
C ASP A 94 13.28 8.06 -18.27
N ASP A 95 14.60 8.15 -18.48
CA ASP A 95 15.62 7.51 -17.63
C ASP A 95 15.57 7.98 -16.15
N ASN A 96 14.77 9.00 -15.82
CA ASN A 96 14.61 9.53 -14.47
C ASN A 96 13.39 8.95 -13.73
N ILE A 97 13.14 7.64 -13.83
CA ILE A 97 12.10 6.99 -13.02
C ILE A 97 12.51 7.01 -11.54
N THR A 98 11.67 7.62 -10.71
CA THR A 98 11.85 7.64 -9.27
C THR A 98 11.38 6.33 -8.63
N LEU A 99 11.94 5.98 -7.47
CA LEU A 99 11.49 4.82 -6.68
C LEU A 99 9.99 4.86 -6.34
N VAL A 100 9.41 6.06 -6.19
CA VAL A 100 7.98 6.24 -5.93
C VAL A 100 7.16 5.85 -7.16
N GLN A 101 7.57 6.27 -8.35
CA GLN A 101 6.92 5.92 -9.61
C GLN A 101 6.99 4.42 -9.88
N ASP A 102 8.12 3.77 -9.59
CA ASP A 102 8.23 2.30 -9.69
C ASP A 102 7.32 1.57 -8.71
N ARG A 103 7.23 2.05 -7.47
CA ARG A 103 6.29 1.50 -6.49
C ARG A 103 4.84 1.60 -6.96
N LEU A 104 4.45 2.75 -7.51
CA LEU A 104 3.09 2.98 -8.04
C LEU A 104 2.79 2.09 -9.24
N GLN A 105 3.74 1.93 -10.17
CA GLN A 105 3.57 1.03 -11.31
C GLN A 105 3.46 -0.43 -10.87
N PHE A 106 4.30 -0.86 -9.94
CA PHE A 106 4.23 -2.20 -9.38
C PHE A 106 2.88 -2.44 -8.68
N GLY A 107 2.40 -1.44 -7.94
CA GLY A 107 1.06 -1.43 -7.36
C GLY A 107 -0.04 -1.59 -8.42
N TYR A 108 0.04 -0.87 -9.54
CA TYR A 108 -0.93 -1.01 -10.65
C TYR A 108 -0.91 -2.41 -11.27
N ILE A 109 0.27 -3.00 -11.45
CA ILE A 109 0.41 -4.38 -11.95
C ILE A 109 -0.26 -5.37 -10.99
N ILE A 110 0.02 -5.27 -9.68
CA ILE A 110 -0.61 -6.13 -8.68
C ILE A 110 -2.12 -5.89 -8.62
N LEU A 111 -2.58 -4.64 -8.78
CA LEU A 111 -4.00 -4.31 -8.82
C LEU A 111 -4.72 -5.08 -9.93
N ASN A 112 -4.17 -5.10 -11.14
CA ASN A 112 -4.75 -5.82 -12.28
C ASN A 112 -4.69 -7.34 -12.10
N ASN A 113 -3.65 -7.86 -11.44
CA ASN A 113 -3.59 -9.28 -11.09
C ASN A 113 -4.61 -9.66 -10.01
N THR A 114 -4.84 -8.77 -9.05
CA THR A 114 -5.77 -8.98 -7.92
C THR A 114 -7.22 -8.83 -8.38
N LEU A 115 -7.48 -7.92 -9.31
CA LEU A 115 -8.80 -7.66 -9.89
C LEU A 115 -8.73 -7.82 -11.43
N PRO A 116 -8.70 -9.06 -11.97
CA PRO A 116 -8.52 -9.29 -13.42
C PRO A 116 -9.58 -8.63 -14.30
N TRP A 117 -10.75 -8.36 -13.75
CA TRP A 117 -11.84 -7.67 -14.44
C TRP A 117 -11.65 -6.15 -14.52
N PHE A 118 -10.73 -5.57 -13.73
CA PHE A 118 -10.59 -4.14 -13.54
C PHE A 118 -10.29 -3.41 -14.85
N HIS A 119 -9.22 -3.79 -15.55
CA HIS A 119 -8.80 -3.14 -16.80
C HIS A 119 -9.89 -3.08 -17.87
N ARG A 120 -10.52 -4.24 -18.12
CA ARG A 120 -11.62 -4.37 -19.07
C ARG A 120 -12.79 -3.48 -18.67
N LYS A 121 -13.21 -3.59 -17.40
CA LYS A 121 -14.39 -2.86 -16.91
C LYS A 121 -14.17 -1.34 -16.94
N VAL A 122 -12.98 -0.87 -16.57
CA VAL A 122 -12.64 0.56 -16.65
C VAL A 122 -12.69 1.10 -18.08
N SER A 123 -12.30 0.29 -19.07
CA SER A 123 -12.26 0.72 -20.47
C SER A 123 -13.67 0.92 -21.07
N ASP A 124 -14.65 0.19 -20.54
CA ASP A 124 -16.04 0.19 -21.02
C ASP A 124 -16.96 1.16 -20.25
N MET A 125 -16.52 1.67 -19.10
CA MET A 125 -17.34 2.52 -18.22
C MET A 125 -17.29 4.01 -18.61
N GLU A 126 -18.41 4.71 -18.43
CA GLU A 126 -18.43 6.17 -18.43
C GLU A 126 -17.64 6.69 -17.23
N TYR A 127 -17.06 7.89 -17.37
CA TYR A 127 -16.20 8.47 -16.36
C TYR A 127 -16.87 8.66 -14.98
N ASN A 128 -18.13 9.10 -14.93
CA ASN A 128 -18.86 9.25 -13.67
C ASN A 128 -19.01 7.92 -12.93
N ASP A 129 -19.31 6.85 -13.66
CA ASP A 129 -19.44 5.50 -13.11
C ASP A 129 -18.07 4.92 -12.73
N TYR A 130 -17.03 5.22 -13.51
CA TYR A 130 -15.64 4.87 -13.20
C TYR A 130 -15.18 5.53 -11.89
N MET A 131 -15.38 6.83 -11.74
CA MET A 131 -15.06 7.58 -10.52
C MET A 131 -15.89 7.06 -9.34
N HIS A 132 -17.15 6.70 -9.58
CA HIS A 132 -17.96 6.04 -8.56
C HIS A 132 -17.34 4.72 -8.10
N MET A 133 -16.97 3.87 -9.05
CA MET A 133 -16.38 2.56 -8.79
C MET A 133 -15.10 2.70 -7.97
N LEU A 134 -14.18 3.60 -8.37
CA LEU A 134 -12.94 3.86 -7.65
C LEU A 134 -13.21 4.30 -6.20
N LYS A 135 -14.17 5.22 -5.99
CA LYS A 135 -14.57 5.63 -4.63
C LYS A 135 -15.05 4.45 -3.79
N LYS A 136 -15.72 3.46 -4.39
CA LYS A 136 -16.18 2.25 -3.69
C LYS A 136 -15.07 1.24 -3.44
N LEU A 137 -14.16 1.03 -4.39
CA LEU A 137 -12.96 0.22 -4.18
C LEU A 137 -12.11 0.80 -3.04
N ARG A 138 -11.85 2.11 -3.07
CA ARG A 138 -11.11 2.82 -2.01
C ARG A 138 -11.77 2.69 -0.65
N HIS A 139 -13.09 2.90 -0.59
CA HIS A 139 -13.82 2.75 0.67
C HIS A 139 -13.76 1.31 1.22
N GLY A 140 -13.87 0.30 0.35
CA GLY A 140 -13.65 -1.10 0.73
C GLY A 140 -12.25 -1.35 1.26
N ALA A 141 -11.24 -0.83 0.57
CA ALA A 141 -9.84 -0.93 0.92
C ALA A 141 -9.56 -0.33 2.32
N ASP A 142 -10.02 0.90 2.55
CA ASP A 142 -9.84 1.60 3.82
C ASP A 142 -10.62 0.95 4.97
N SER A 143 -11.82 0.42 4.68
CA SER A 143 -12.61 -0.34 5.66
C SER A 143 -11.86 -1.61 6.11
N ALA A 144 -11.27 -2.36 5.17
CA ALA A 144 -10.48 -3.54 5.51
C ALA A 144 -9.25 -3.20 6.37
N ARG A 145 -8.53 -2.12 6.03
CA ARG A 145 -7.41 -1.62 6.85
C ARG A 145 -7.87 -1.20 8.24
N GLY A 146 -9.04 -0.55 8.33
CA GLY A 146 -9.66 -0.15 9.60
C GLY A 146 -10.02 -1.36 10.47
N ASP A 147 -10.62 -2.39 9.89
CA ASP A 147 -10.94 -3.65 10.56
C ASP A 147 -9.66 -4.33 11.10
N ASP A 148 -8.63 -4.44 10.26
CA ASP A 148 -7.38 -5.11 10.62
C ASP A 148 -6.66 -4.35 11.74
N THR A 149 -6.57 -3.02 11.63
CA THR A 149 -5.98 -2.17 12.69
C THR A 149 -6.78 -2.25 13.99
N SER A 150 -8.11 -2.35 13.91
CA SER A 150 -8.96 -2.45 15.10
C SER A 150 -8.81 -3.79 15.81
N LYS A 151 -8.69 -4.88 15.05
CA LYS A 151 -8.44 -6.23 15.59
C LYS A 151 -7.04 -6.37 16.17
N LEU A 152 -6.01 -5.81 15.53
CA LEU A 152 -4.64 -5.87 16.04
C LEU A 152 -4.50 -5.18 17.40
N LYS A 153 -5.28 -4.12 17.69
CA LYS A 153 -5.23 -3.43 18.98
C LYS A 153 -5.54 -4.33 20.18
N THR A 154 -6.37 -5.36 20.01
CA THR A 154 -6.71 -6.30 21.08
C THR A 154 -5.84 -7.56 21.00
N LEU A 155 -5.59 -8.07 19.78
CA LEU A 155 -4.81 -9.29 19.58
C LEU A 155 -3.34 -9.17 20.00
N ILE A 156 -2.72 -7.99 19.82
CA ILE A 156 -1.29 -7.81 20.15
C ILE A 156 -1.04 -7.91 21.67
N PRO A 157 -1.75 -7.16 22.54
CA PRO A 157 -1.66 -7.35 23.99
C PRO A 157 -1.92 -8.79 24.44
N ASP A 158 -2.96 -9.44 23.91
CA ASP A 158 -3.28 -10.84 24.20
C ASP A 158 -2.13 -11.78 23.84
N TRP A 159 -1.55 -11.60 22.65
CA TRP A 159 -0.41 -12.37 22.19
C TRP A 159 0.82 -12.13 23.07
N VAL A 160 1.12 -10.89 23.43
CA VAL A 160 2.25 -10.55 24.31
C VAL A 160 2.08 -11.19 25.68
N ASN A 161 0.88 -11.09 26.27
CA ASN A 161 0.58 -11.70 27.56
C ASN A 161 0.72 -13.22 27.55
N ARG A 162 0.29 -13.87 26.46
CA ARG A 162 0.39 -15.33 26.31
C ARG A 162 1.82 -15.80 26.12
N GLU A 163 2.56 -15.15 25.23
CA GLU A 163 3.89 -15.61 24.79
C GLU A 163 4.99 -15.24 25.78
N TRP A 164 4.95 -14.01 26.31
CA TRP A 164 6.05 -13.45 27.11
C TRP A 164 5.76 -13.36 28.60
N ARG A 165 4.48 -13.52 29.01
CA ARG A 165 4.02 -13.48 30.41
C ARG A 165 4.65 -12.31 31.20
N PRO A 166 4.51 -11.07 30.71
CA PRO A 166 5.08 -9.91 31.36
C PRO A 166 4.53 -9.69 32.78
N ASP A 167 5.34 -9.08 33.62
CA ASP A 167 4.95 -8.63 34.95
C ASP A 167 5.22 -7.11 35.09
N PRO A 168 4.19 -6.26 35.22
CA PRO A 168 2.77 -6.60 35.17
C PRO A 168 2.31 -7.02 33.76
N PRO A 169 1.18 -7.75 33.62
CA PRO A 169 0.60 -8.05 32.31
C PRO A 169 0.24 -6.78 31.52
N VAL A 170 0.35 -6.84 30.20
CA VAL A 170 -0.09 -5.76 29.30
C VAL A 170 -1.60 -5.60 29.42
N ASP A 171 -2.05 -4.40 29.75
CA ASP A 171 -3.46 -4.10 29.89
C ASP A 171 -4.19 -4.13 28.52
N LEU A 172 -5.28 -4.88 28.42
CA LEU A 172 -6.05 -5.07 27.17
C LEU A 172 -6.92 -3.87 26.80
N GLU A 173 -7.21 -2.98 27.75
CA GLU A 173 -8.08 -1.82 27.55
C GLU A 173 -7.30 -0.50 27.64
N ASP A 174 -6.23 -0.45 28.45
CA ASP A 174 -5.39 0.74 28.54
C ASP A 174 -4.29 0.76 27.47
N LYS A 175 -4.31 1.79 26.62
CA LYS A 175 -3.32 2.02 25.56
C LYS A 175 -2.11 2.80 26.03
N HIS A 176 -2.21 3.53 27.14
CA HIS A 176 -1.15 4.41 27.64
C HIS A 176 -0.03 3.60 28.28
N CYS A 177 -0.35 2.48 28.94
CA CYS A 177 0.62 1.57 29.52
C CYS A 177 1.15 0.50 28.54
N ARG A 178 1.14 0.76 27.22
CA ARG A 178 1.67 -0.16 26.17
C ARG A 178 2.87 0.43 25.44
N GLY A 179 3.45 -0.34 24.52
CA GLY A 179 4.58 0.10 23.71
C GLY A 179 5.81 0.37 24.57
N PHE A 180 6.52 1.47 24.34
CA PHE A 180 7.75 1.79 25.08
C PHE A 180 7.55 2.06 26.59
N ALA A 181 6.32 2.38 27.02
CA ALA A 181 6.00 2.56 28.44
C ALA A 181 6.10 1.25 29.24
N HIS A 182 5.89 0.10 28.59
CA HIS A 182 5.91 -1.21 29.23
C HIS A 182 7.25 -1.91 28.93
N ASP A 183 7.93 -2.47 29.93
CA ASP A 183 9.26 -3.09 29.78
C ASP A 183 9.32 -4.16 28.69
N THR A 184 8.46 -5.17 28.74
CA THR A 184 8.42 -6.24 27.73
C THR A 184 8.07 -5.73 26.33
N CYS A 185 7.04 -4.89 26.18
CA CYS A 185 6.69 -4.32 24.88
C CYS A 185 7.82 -3.43 24.33
N GLY A 186 8.43 -2.60 25.17
CA GLY A 186 9.53 -1.73 24.79
C GLY A 186 10.76 -2.52 24.34
N ARG A 187 11.08 -3.62 25.03
CA ARG A 187 12.14 -4.55 24.60
C ARG A 187 11.87 -5.13 23.21
N LEU A 188 10.62 -5.52 22.92
CA LEU A 188 10.23 -6.08 21.62
C LEU A 188 10.23 -5.05 20.49
N LEU A 189 10.03 -3.77 20.82
CA LEU A 189 10.00 -2.65 19.87
C LEU A 189 11.35 -1.93 19.76
N CYS A 190 12.31 -2.24 20.64
CA CYS A 190 13.61 -1.59 20.66
C CYS A 190 14.33 -1.86 19.32
N PRO A 191 14.88 -0.81 18.66
CA PRO A 191 15.73 -1.00 17.48
C PRO A 191 16.83 -2.01 17.76
N THR A 192 17.18 -2.81 16.76
CA THR A 192 18.16 -3.89 16.87
C THR A 192 19.57 -3.40 17.19
N GLU A 193 19.85 -2.13 16.90
CA GLU A 193 21.13 -1.47 17.14
C GLU A 193 21.27 -0.98 18.59
N LEU A 194 20.20 -1.02 19.37
CA LEU A 194 20.14 -0.48 20.73
C LEU A 194 19.89 -1.61 21.75
N ASP A 195 20.63 -1.60 22.87
CA ASP A 195 20.42 -2.54 23.95
C ASP A 195 19.36 -2.02 24.93
N TRP A 196 18.17 -2.64 24.91
CA TRP A 196 17.09 -2.29 25.85
C TRP A 196 17.48 -2.46 27.33
N ASN A 197 18.47 -3.32 27.63
CA ASN A 197 18.93 -3.53 29.00
C ASN A 197 19.82 -2.38 29.50
N ASP A 198 20.34 -1.52 28.60
CA ASP A 198 21.01 -0.29 28.98
C ASP A 198 19.96 0.73 29.48
N PRO A 199 20.01 1.14 30.77
CA PRO A 199 19.08 2.12 31.33
C PRO A 199 19.08 3.44 30.57
N THR A 200 20.22 3.82 29.98
CA THR A 200 20.38 5.06 29.19
C THR A 200 19.59 4.99 27.90
N VAL A 201 19.67 3.85 27.20
CA VAL A 201 18.87 3.57 26.00
C VAL A 201 17.40 3.57 26.34
N ARG A 202 17.00 2.85 27.39
CA ARG A 202 15.59 2.78 27.82
C ARG A 202 15.04 4.16 28.19
N ALA A 203 15.83 4.99 28.88
CA ALA A 203 15.45 6.36 29.21
C ALA A 203 15.37 7.27 27.97
N GLY A 204 16.27 7.09 27.00
CA GLY A 204 16.28 7.87 25.75
C GLY A 204 15.15 7.53 24.78
N ILE A 205 14.70 6.27 24.77
CA ILE A 205 13.59 5.81 23.91
C ILE A 205 12.22 6.10 24.55
N ARG A 206 12.12 6.02 25.88
CA ARG A 206 10.85 6.22 26.56
C ARG A 206 10.36 7.66 26.37
N PRO A 207 9.11 7.86 25.92
CA PRO A 207 8.54 9.20 25.89
C PRO A 207 8.50 9.75 27.31
N TYR A 208 9.05 10.94 27.52
CA TYR A 208 8.98 11.63 28.81
C TYR A 208 7.51 11.87 29.18
N ARG A 209 6.97 11.09 30.12
CA ARG A 209 5.65 11.33 30.74
C ARG A 209 5.70 10.99 32.22
N GLY A 210 5.51 12.00 33.06
CA GLY A 210 5.36 11.90 34.52
C GLY A 210 4.01 11.32 34.95
N SER A 211 3.67 10.14 34.45
CA SER A 211 2.56 9.34 34.97
C SER A 211 3.03 7.90 35.04
N GLU A 212 3.51 7.53 36.22
CA GLU A 212 3.79 6.14 36.57
C GLU A 212 2.53 5.32 36.30
N CYS A 213 2.63 4.28 35.47
CA CYS A 213 1.67 3.17 35.49
C CYS A 213 1.92 2.35 36.77
N SER A 214 1.85 2.98 37.95
CA SER A 214 1.91 2.27 39.23
C SER A 214 0.50 1.77 39.50
N LYS A 215 0.31 0.45 39.40
CA LYS A 215 -0.76 -0.22 40.14
C LYS A 215 -0.24 -0.40 41.55
N ASP A 216 -0.37 0.64 42.38
CA ASP A 216 -0.28 0.50 43.82
C ASP A 216 -1.52 -0.27 44.29
N LEU A 217 -1.42 -1.60 44.25
CA LEU A 217 -2.19 -2.47 45.12
C LEU A 217 -1.28 -2.85 46.30
N GLU A 218 -0.93 -1.83 47.07
CA GLU A 218 -0.50 -2.00 48.44
C GLU A 218 -1.77 -2.14 49.31
N VAL A 219 -2.29 -3.36 49.44
CA VAL A 219 -3.18 -3.69 50.56
C VAL A 219 -2.29 -4.29 51.64
N CYS A 220 -1.81 -3.41 52.52
CA CYS A 220 -1.32 -3.78 53.83
C CYS A 220 -2.48 -4.27 54.70
N ALA A 221 -2.22 -5.38 55.40
CA ALA A 221 -2.93 -5.96 56.57
C ALA A 221 -4.33 -6.56 56.36
#